data_AF-A0AAT9GQN9-F1
#
_entry.id   AF-A0AAT9GQN9-F1
#
_cell.length_a   1.000
_cell.length_b   1.000
_cell.length_c   1.000
_cell.angle_alpha   90.00
_cell.angle_beta   90.00
_cell.angle_gamma   90.00
#
_symmetry.space_group_name_H-M   'P 1'
#
loop_
_entity.id
_entity.type
_entity.pdbx_description
1 polymer ?
#
loop_
_entity_poly.entity_id
_entity_poly.type
_entity_poly.pdbx_seq_one_letter_code
_entity_poly.pdbx_strand_id
1 'polypeptide(L)'
;MTEKEVIERIVEMYNSGRTIREISNELKMSYGKVRNILIKEGVRMRNKVPKETVEKIIELAKQGYSARKISKELNMNETTVLRILKEHNLGKRIKRITKEEIEEILRMYRENKSIYEIAKKLNRSTNLIVYYLKKYKAIRESSSTSP
;
A
#
# COMPACT_ATOMS: atom_id res chain seq x y z
N MET A 1 3.89 -4.34 -42.55
CA MET A 1 4.10 -3.12 -41.74
C MET A 1 5.58 -2.98 -41.47
N THR A 2 6.15 -1.82 -41.71
CA THR A 2 7.52 -1.49 -41.30
C THR A 2 7.56 -1.24 -39.79
N GLU A 3 8.74 -1.32 -39.18
CA GLU A 3 8.90 -1.06 -37.74
C GLU A 3 8.44 0.35 -37.35
N LYS A 4 8.60 1.32 -38.26
CA LYS A 4 8.15 2.71 -38.08
C LYS A 4 6.62 2.83 -38.05
N GLU A 5 5.92 2.14 -38.95
CA GLU A 5 4.44 2.12 -38.97
C GLU A 5 3.85 1.50 -37.70
N VAL A 6 4.52 0.50 -37.11
CA VAL A 6 4.08 -0.10 -35.84
C VAL A 6 4.20 0.91 -34.69
N ILE A 7 5.29 1.68 -34.65
CA ILE A 7 5.51 2.71 -33.62
C ILE A 7 4.46 3.82 -33.73
N GLU A 8 4.26 4.37 -34.93
CA GLU A 8 3.27 5.43 -35.18
C GLU A 8 1.87 4.98 -34.76
N ARG A 9 1.47 3.76 -35.13
CA ARG A 9 0.18 3.19 -34.74
C ARG A 9 0.03 2.99 -33.23
N ILE A 10 1.09 2.57 -32.53
CA ILE A 10 1.08 2.47 -31.06
C ILE A 10 0.84 3.85 -30.42
N VAL A 11 1.53 4.88 -30.91
CA VAL A 11 1.41 6.25 -30.39
C VAL A 11 0.01 6.81 -30.66
N GLU A 12 -0.53 6.61 -31.86
CA GLU A 12 -1.88 7.07 -32.23
C GLU A 12 -2.98 6.36 -31.42
N MET A 13 -2.91 5.03 -31.30
CA MET A 13 -3.83 4.25 -30.48
C MET A 13 -3.77 4.69 -29.01
N TYR A 14 -2.57 4.98 -28.49
CA TYR A 14 -2.44 5.50 -27.15
C TYR A 14 -3.08 6.88 -27.04
N ASN A 15 -2.73 7.83 -27.89
CA ASN A 15 -3.25 9.20 -27.84
C ASN A 15 -4.77 9.26 -28.01
N SER A 16 -5.38 8.35 -28.78
CA SER A 16 -6.84 8.26 -28.95
C SER A 16 -7.62 7.72 -27.74
N GLY A 17 -6.95 7.31 -26.67
CA GLY A 17 -7.62 6.88 -25.43
C GLY A 17 -7.31 5.46 -24.99
N ARG A 18 -6.77 4.62 -25.89
CA ARG A 18 -6.61 3.19 -25.61
C ARG A 18 -5.52 2.93 -24.58
N THR A 19 -5.81 2.03 -23.66
CA THR A 19 -4.86 1.54 -22.67
C THR A 19 -3.75 0.74 -23.35
N ILE A 20 -2.58 0.68 -22.71
CA ILE A 20 -1.46 -0.14 -23.17
C ILE A 20 -1.87 -1.61 -23.31
N ARG A 21 -2.82 -2.07 -22.48
CA ARG A 21 -3.32 -3.45 -22.52
C ARG A 21 -4.23 -3.71 -23.73
N GLU A 22 -5.08 -2.77 -24.10
CA GLU A 22 -5.86 -2.87 -25.34
C GLU A 22 -4.94 -2.87 -26.57
N ILE A 23 -3.95 -1.96 -26.60
CA ILE A 23 -2.96 -1.88 -27.67
C ILE A 23 -2.14 -3.16 -27.76
N SER A 24 -1.69 -3.71 -26.63
CA SER A 24 -0.91 -4.95 -26.58
C SER A 24 -1.72 -6.14 -27.11
N ASN A 25 -3.01 -6.20 -26.80
CA ASN A 25 -3.88 -7.27 -27.26
C ASN A 25 -4.16 -7.15 -28.77
N GLU A 26 -4.45 -5.95 -29.26
CA GLU A 26 -4.73 -5.72 -30.69
C GLU A 26 -3.51 -6.00 -31.57
N LEU A 27 -2.33 -5.55 -31.15
CA LEU A 27 -1.10 -5.72 -31.92
C LEU A 27 -0.38 -7.05 -31.62
N LYS A 28 -0.93 -7.90 -30.75
CA LYS A 28 -0.33 -9.16 -30.28
C LYS A 28 1.11 -8.97 -29.77
N MET A 29 1.33 -7.89 -29.03
CA MET A 29 2.63 -7.53 -28.44
C MET A 29 2.60 -7.72 -26.93
N SER A 30 3.76 -7.89 -26.30
CA SER A 30 3.83 -7.84 -24.84
C SER A 30 3.56 -6.43 -24.33
N TYR A 31 2.90 -6.32 -23.17
CA TYR A 31 2.65 -5.05 -22.50
C TYR A 31 3.95 -4.23 -22.32
N GLY A 32 5.04 -4.91 -21.93
CA GLY A 32 6.36 -4.29 -21.75
C GLY A 32 6.90 -3.69 -23.04
N LYS A 33 6.71 -4.36 -24.19
CA LYS A 33 7.17 -3.86 -25.48
C LYS A 33 6.42 -2.58 -25.88
N VAL A 34 5.08 -2.58 -25.79
CA VAL A 34 4.25 -1.39 -26.08
C VAL A 34 4.63 -0.23 -25.15
N ARG A 35 4.79 -0.50 -23.85
CA ARG A 35 5.20 0.51 -22.87
C ARG A 35 6.57 1.12 -23.19
N ASN A 36 7.55 0.29 -23.53
CA ASN A 36 8.90 0.76 -23.84
C ASN A 36 8.93 1.59 -25.12
N ILE A 37 8.14 1.24 -26.13
CA ILE A 37 7.98 2.03 -27.35
C ILE A 37 7.41 3.41 -27.01
N LEU A 38 6.30 3.48 -26.27
CA LEU A 38 5.70 4.76 -25.85
C LEU A 38 6.69 5.65 -25.08
N ILE A 39 7.51 5.06 -24.20
CA ILE A 39 8.54 5.79 -23.46
C ILE A 39 9.66 6.29 -24.38
N LYS A 40 10.11 5.44 -25.32
CA LYS A 40 11.18 5.79 -26.27
C LYS A 40 10.76 6.94 -27.20
N GLU A 41 9.49 6.95 -27.60
CA GLU A 41 8.88 8.04 -28.38
C GLU A 41 8.52 9.28 -27.53
N GLY A 42 8.88 9.31 -26.25
CA GLY A 42 8.65 10.47 -25.39
C GLY A 42 7.19 10.71 -25.01
N VAL A 43 6.30 9.73 -25.20
CA VAL A 43 4.88 9.87 -24.87
C VAL A 43 4.68 9.99 -23.37
N ARG A 44 3.99 11.05 -22.94
CA ARG A 44 3.67 11.27 -21.53
C ARG A 44 2.61 10.27 -21.08
N MET A 45 3.00 9.37 -20.17
CA MET A 45 2.12 8.35 -19.63
C MET A 45 0.95 8.97 -18.85
N ARG A 46 -0.29 8.63 -19.25
CA ARG A 46 -1.54 9.10 -18.64
C ARG A 46 -1.77 8.65 -17.20
N ASN A 47 -0.98 7.70 -16.70
CA ASN A 47 -1.15 7.12 -15.36
C ASN A 47 -0.64 8.01 -14.21
N LYS A 48 -0.27 9.26 -14.48
CA LYS A 48 0.09 10.19 -13.40
C LYS A 48 -1.18 10.86 -12.91
N VAL A 49 -1.56 10.54 -11.67
CA VAL A 49 -2.50 11.34 -10.88
C VAL A 49 -2.12 12.82 -11.08
N PRO A 50 -3.08 13.71 -11.40
CA PRO A 50 -2.78 15.12 -11.65
C PRO A 50 -1.94 15.70 -10.51
N LYS A 51 -0.99 16.57 -10.85
CA LYS A 51 -0.06 17.14 -9.87
C LYS A 51 -0.82 17.87 -8.75
N GLU A 52 -1.88 18.60 -9.10
CA GLU A 52 -2.79 19.26 -8.16
C GLU A 52 -3.44 18.28 -7.17
N THR A 53 -3.85 17.09 -7.65
CA THR A 53 -4.43 16.06 -6.78
C THR A 53 -3.37 15.48 -5.83
N VAL A 54 -2.14 15.31 -6.29
CA VAL A 54 -1.01 14.89 -5.43
C VAL A 54 -0.75 15.92 -4.35
N GLU A 55 -0.74 17.21 -4.70
CA GLU A 55 -0.54 18.31 -3.75
C GLU A 55 -1.67 18.35 -2.69
N LYS A 56 -2.93 18.19 -3.09
CA LYS A 56 -4.08 18.06 -2.16
C LYS A 56 -3.94 16.86 -1.23
N ILE A 57 -3.49 15.70 -1.73
CA ILE A 57 -3.25 14.51 -0.90
C ILE A 57 -2.19 14.80 0.18
N ILE A 58 -1.10 15.49 -0.22
CA ILE A 58 -0.01 15.85 0.68
C ILE A 58 -0.49 16.83 1.76
N GLU A 59 -1.28 17.83 1.39
CA GLU A 59 -1.83 18.82 2.31
C GLU A 59 -2.74 18.17 3.36
N LEU A 60 -3.71 17.37 2.93
CA LEU A 60 -4.61 16.66 3.84
C LEU A 60 -3.86 15.69 4.77
N ALA A 61 -2.81 15.04 4.27
CA ALA A 61 -1.98 14.17 5.10
C ALA A 61 -1.16 14.94 6.14
N LYS A 62 -0.63 16.13 5.79
CA LYS A 62 0.04 17.03 6.74
C LYS A 62 -0.91 17.55 7.81
N GLN A 63 -2.19 17.72 7.49
CA GLN A 63 -3.26 18.02 8.45
C GLN A 63 -3.65 16.82 9.33
N GLY A 64 -3.04 15.64 9.13
CA GLY A 64 -3.25 14.44 9.96
C GLY A 64 -4.38 13.52 9.49
N TYR A 65 -4.96 13.76 8.33
CA TYR A 65 -6.02 12.91 7.79
C TYR A 65 -5.47 11.52 7.40
N SER A 66 -6.26 10.47 7.62
CA SER A 66 -5.88 9.11 7.23
C SER A 66 -6.05 8.91 5.72
N ALA A 67 -5.29 7.97 5.13
CA ALA A 67 -5.40 7.62 3.71
C ALA A 67 -6.85 7.26 3.31
N ARG A 68 -7.58 6.55 4.18
CA ARG A 68 -9.00 6.23 4.00
C ARG A 68 -9.88 7.48 3.96
N LYS A 69 -9.63 8.47 4.83
CA LYS A 69 -10.40 9.73 4.84
C LYS A 69 -10.11 10.55 3.58
N ILE A 70 -8.84 10.68 3.20
CA ILE A 70 -8.40 11.36 1.97
C ILE A 70 -8.99 10.69 0.72
N SER A 71 -9.00 9.36 0.69
CA SER A 71 -9.60 8.56 -0.39
C SER A 71 -11.09 8.87 -0.58
N LYS A 72 -11.85 8.97 0.51
CA LYS A 72 -13.27 9.36 0.46
C LYS A 72 -13.46 10.80 0.00
N GLU A 73 -12.69 11.72 0.56
CA GLU A 73 -12.77 13.16 0.26
C GLU A 73 -12.50 13.46 -1.22
N LEU A 74 -11.50 12.78 -1.80
CA LEU A 74 -11.07 12.98 -3.18
C LEU A 74 -11.72 11.99 -4.16
N ASN A 75 -12.63 11.13 -3.69
CA ASN A 75 -13.23 10.04 -4.45
C ASN A 75 -12.18 9.19 -5.23
N MET A 76 -11.10 8.82 -4.54
CA MET A 76 -9.97 8.09 -5.10
C MET A 76 -9.82 6.72 -4.47
N ASN A 77 -9.21 5.77 -5.20
CA ASN A 77 -8.81 4.49 -4.63
C ASN A 77 -7.78 4.70 -3.50
N GLU A 78 -8.04 4.12 -2.32
CA GLU A 78 -7.16 4.18 -1.15
C GLU A 78 -5.74 3.70 -1.46
N THR A 79 -5.58 2.70 -2.33
CA THR A 79 -4.28 2.19 -2.77
C THR A 79 -3.46 3.26 -3.48
N THR A 80 -4.12 4.10 -4.30
CA THR A 80 -3.47 5.21 -5.00
C THR A 80 -3.02 6.29 -4.02
N VAL A 81 -3.86 6.62 -3.04
CA VAL A 81 -3.52 7.56 -1.96
C VAL A 81 -2.35 7.03 -1.15
N LEU A 82 -2.38 5.77 -0.71
CA LEU A 82 -1.30 5.13 0.04
C LEU A 82 0.03 5.13 -0.74
N ARG A 83 -0.01 4.84 -2.04
CA ARG A 83 1.18 4.89 -2.91
C ARG A 83 1.78 6.30 -2.92
N ILE A 84 0.97 7.32 -3.13
CA ILE A 84 1.41 8.72 -3.14
C ILE A 84 1.98 9.13 -1.77
N LEU A 85 1.29 8.81 -0.69
CA LEU A 85 1.78 9.09 0.66
C LEU A 85 3.10 8.38 0.95
N LYS A 86 3.30 7.16 0.45
CA LYS A 86 4.56 6.43 0.59
C LYS A 86 5.68 7.06 -0.22
N GLU A 87 5.42 7.46 -1.47
CA GLU A 87 6.38 8.17 -2.33
C GLU A 87 6.86 9.49 -1.70
N HIS A 88 5.99 10.15 -0.93
CA HIS A 88 6.29 11.41 -0.23
C HIS A 88 6.65 11.25 1.27
N ASN A 89 6.90 10.02 1.75
CA ASN A 89 7.22 9.73 3.17
C ASN A 89 6.16 10.17 4.21
N LEU A 90 4.91 10.36 3.79
CA LEU A 90 3.76 10.75 4.62
C LEU A 90 2.87 9.57 5.02
N GLY A 91 3.21 8.35 4.59
CA GLY A 91 2.50 7.13 5.00
C GLY A 91 2.79 6.78 6.47
N LYS A 92 1.74 6.45 7.24
CA LYS A 92 1.92 5.88 8.58
C LYS A 92 2.72 4.57 8.45
N ARG A 93 3.94 4.55 9.00
CA ARG A 93 4.68 3.30 9.17
C ARG A 93 3.95 2.48 10.23
N ILE A 94 3.43 1.32 9.83
CA ILE A 94 3.00 0.31 10.80
C ILE A 94 4.25 -0.05 11.60
N LYS A 95 4.29 0.34 12.88
CA LYS A 95 5.35 -0.09 13.80
C LYS A 95 5.22 -1.60 13.95
N ARG A 96 5.98 -2.35 13.15
CA ARG A 96 6.15 -3.79 13.34
C ARG A 96 6.68 -4.01 14.75
N ILE A 97 6.18 -5.04 15.42
CA ILE A 97 6.77 -5.46 16.67
C ILE A 97 8.12 -6.10 16.35
N THR A 98 9.12 -5.75 17.14
CA THR A 98 10.49 -6.25 17.04
C THR A 98 10.62 -7.60 17.76
N LYS A 99 11.71 -8.34 17.51
CA LYS A 99 11.93 -9.61 18.22
C LYS A 99 12.15 -9.37 19.71
N GLU A 100 12.84 -8.29 20.03
CA GLU A 100 13.15 -7.82 21.37
C GLU A 100 11.86 -7.47 22.14
N GLU A 101 10.91 -6.78 21.48
CA GLU A 101 9.58 -6.53 22.08
C GLU A 101 8.80 -7.83 22.34
N ILE A 102 8.94 -8.85 21.49
CA ILE A 102 8.29 -10.16 21.70
C ILE A 102 8.92 -10.87 22.90
N GLU A 103 10.24 -10.87 23.02
CA GLU A 103 10.95 -11.48 24.16
C GLU A 103 10.59 -10.78 25.47
N GLU A 104 10.48 -9.44 25.47
CA GLU A 104 10.01 -8.66 26.61
C GLU A 104 8.58 -9.03 27.03
N ILE A 105 7.66 -9.22 26.06
CA ILE A 105 6.30 -9.70 26.33
C ILE A 105 6.33 -11.04 27.05
N LEU A 106 7.11 -12.00 26.53
CA LEU A 106 7.21 -13.34 27.11
C LEU A 106 7.83 -13.30 28.52
N ARG A 107 8.87 -12.48 28.73
CA ARG A 107 9.54 -12.35 30.02
C ARG A 107 8.59 -11.74 31.07
N MET A 108 7.97 -10.61 30.76
CA MET A 108 7.03 -9.96 31.70
C MET A 108 5.83 -10.85 32.03
N TYR A 109 5.34 -11.63 31.07
CA TYR A 109 4.27 -12.59 31.32
C TYR A 109 4.71 -13.71 32.28
N ARG A 110 5.93 -14.24 32.13
CA ARG A 110 6.52 -15.21 33.09
C ARG A 110 6.72 -14.62 34.48
N GLU A 111 6.97 -13.31 34.57
CA GLU A 111 7.03 -12.56 35.84
C GLU A 111 5.63 -12.28 36.44
N ASN A 112 4.57 -12.92 35.92
CA ASN A 112 3.17 -12.74 36.33
C ASN A 112 2.63 -11.31 36.16
N LYS A 113 3.22 -10.49 35.28
CA LYS A 113 2.62 -9.19 34.92
C LYS A 113 1.35 -9.40 34.11
N SER A 114 0.36 -8.57 34.37
CA SER A 114 -0.90 -8.60 33.62
C SER A 114 -0.72 -8.16 32.17
N ILE A 115 -1.56 -8.67 31.27
CA ILE A 115 -1.57 -8.29 29.86
C ILE A 115 -1.74 -6.76 29.70
N TYR A 116 -2.51 -6.13 30.59
CA TYR A 116 -2.71 -4.68 30.61
C TYR A 116 -1.42 -3.93 30.95
N GLU A 117 -0.68 -4.36 31.97
CA GLU A 117 0.61 -3.74 32.33
C GLU A 117 1.64 -3.87 31.22
N ILE A 118 1.71 -5.04 30.58
CA ILE A 118 2.61 -5.30 29.44
C ILE A 118 2.24 -4.38 28.27
N ALA A 119 0.95 -4.30 27.93
CA ALA A 119 0.42 -3.44 26.87
C ALA A 119 0.74 -1.95 27.12
N LYS A 120 0.54 -1.49 28.36
CA LYS A 120 0.83 -0.11 28.78
C LYS A 120 2.32 0.20 28.70
N LYS A 121 3.19 -0.70 29.19
CA LYS A 121 4.65 -0.51 29.17
C LYS A 121 5.20 -0.43 27.74
N LEU A 122 4.71 -1.30 26.85
CA LEU A 122 5.17 -1.36 25.46
C LEU A 122 4.44 -0.38 24.53
N ASN A 123 3.45 0.35 25.05
CA ASN A 123 2.56 1.22 24.27
C ASN A 123 1.93 0.47 23.06
N ARG A 124 1.43 -0.73 23.32
CA ARG A 124 0.79 -1.62 22.34
C ARG A 124 -0.62 -1.98 22.78
N SER A 125 -1.46 -2.45 21.84
CA SER A 125 -2.79 -2.93 22.18
C SER A 125 -2.72 -4.27 22.91
N THR A 126 -3.62 -4.48 23.87
CA THR A 126 -3.77 -5.75 24.60
C THR A 126 -3.98 -6.93 23.64
N ASN A 127 -4.75 -6.74 22.57
CA ASN A 127 -4.95 -7.75 21.52
C ASN A 127 -3.65 -8.19 20.85
N LEU A 128 -2.71 -7.25 20.63
CA LEU A 128 -1.40 -7.58 20.06
C LEU A 128 -0.60 -8.44 21.03
N ILE A 129 -0.61 -8.09 22.32
CA ILE A 129 0.06 -8.87 23.38
C ILE A 129 -0.51 -10.29 23.44
N VAL A 130 -1.84 -10.43 23.49
CA VAL A 130 -2.54 -11.73 23.48
C VAL A 130 -2.17 -12.56 22.25
N TYR A 131 -2.14 -11.95 21.07
CA TYR A 131 -1.75 -12.62 19.84
C TYR A 131 -0.35 -13.25 19.94
N TYR A 132 0.64 -12.50 20.45
CA TYR A 132 2.01 -13.01 20.59
C TYR A 132 2.13 -14.06 21.69
N LEU A 133 1.44 -13.90 22.81
CA LEU A 133 1.42 -14.90 23.87
C LEU A 133 0.81 -16.23 23.40
N LYS A 134 -0.27 -16.20 22.61
CA LYS A 134 -0.85 -17.39 21.97
C LYS A 134 0.08 -18.01 20.94
N LYS A 135 0.65 -17.18 20.05
CA LYS A 135 1.56 -17.63 18.99
C LYS A 135 2.77 -18.39 19.53
N TYR A 136 3.28 -17.99 20.69
CA TYR A 136 4.41 -18.63 21.36
C TYR A 136 3.96 -19.62 22.47
N LYS A 137 2.70 -20.05 22.46
CA LYS A 137 2.12 -21.05 23.38
C LYS A 137 2.28 -20.72 24.88
N ALA A 138 2.47 -19.45 25.21
CA ALA A 138 2.57 -18.98 26.60
C ALA A 138 1.20 -18.98 27.31
N ILE A 139 0.11 -18.93 26.54
CA ILE A 139 -1.27 -19.05 27.02
C ILE A 139 -1.94 -20.19 26.26
N ARG A 140 -2.65 -21.07 26.98
CA ARG A 140 -3.49 -22.10 26.35
C ARG A 140 -4.66 -21.44 25.62
N GLU A 141 -5.03 -21.97 24.46
CA GLU A 141 -6.26 -21.52 23.79
C GLU A 141 -7.42 -21.65 24.77
N SER A 142 -8.02 -20.52 25.14
CA SER A 142 -9.36 -20.52 25.70
C SER A 142 -10.29 -20.95 24.58
N SER A 143 -10.62 -22.24 24.56
CA SER A 143 -11.80 -22.77 23.88
C SER A 143 -13.05 -22.02 24.36
N SER A 144 -14.02 -21.84 23.47
CA SER A 144 -15.30 -21.12 23.58
C SER A 144 -15.17 -19.59 23.44
N THR A 145 -15.90 -18.95 22.53
CA THR A 145 -17.34 -19.10 22.28
C THR A 145 -17.73 -19.82 20.97
N SER A 146 -18.42 -20.95 21.12
CA SER A 146 -19.39 -21.52 20.16
C SER A 146 -20.79 -20.92 20.42
N PRO A 147 -21.80 -21.35 19.66
CA PRO A 147 -22.26 -20.86 18.35
C PRO A 147 -23.06 -19.55 18.43
#